data_AF-A0AAW0TSK8-F1
#
_entry.id   AF-A0AAW0TSK8-F1
#
_cell.length_a   1.000
_cell.length_b   1.000
_cell.length_c   1.000
_cell.angle_alpha   90.00
_cell.angle_beta   90.00
_cell.angle_gamma   90.00
#
_symmetry.space_group_name_H-M   'P 1'
#
loop_
_entity.id
_entity.type
_entity.pdbx_description
1 polymer ?
#
loop_
_entity_poly.entity_id
_entity_poly.type
_entity_poly.pdbx_seq_one_letter_code
_entity_poly.pdbx_strand_id
1 'polypeptide(L)'
;MGFVRLAPPRVRVNGWSCFDAHHAALSAATFTLCSSAVMVLVYIWRLVLNAQDPEQLQDVYYGVQISYMSTLGTHLTLIALTSFLFIGIRQERCGLITPWVVANIAFNALEAVCCMYSNILRDHINKRFDAMCSAEVSFYLFRATINMIGLWAVMRFVKNIRAGITYKDPEAIEL
;
A
#
# COMPACT_ATOMS: atom_id res chain seq x y z
N MET A 1 -2.80 2.86 45.35
CA MET A 1 -1.66 3.51 44.67
C MET A 1 -1.82 3.33 43.16
N GLY A 2 -2.49 4.26 42.49
CA GLY A 2 -2.62 4.26 41.03
C GLY A 2 -1.58 5.20 40.44
N PHE A 3 -0.56 4.67 39.78
CA PHE A 3 0.34 5.47 38.95
C PHE A 3 -0.44 5.93 37.72
N VAL A 4 -0.98 7.15 37.77
CA VAL A 4 -1.43 7.87 36.58
C VAL A 4 -0.17 8.15 35.76
N ARG A 5 0.06 7.36 34.72
CA ARG A 5 1.14 7.55 33.77
C ARG A 5 0.80 8.80 32.95
N LEU A 6 1.20 9.98 33.44
CA LEU A 6 1.11 11.23 32.70
C LEU A 6 1.78 11.03 31.34
N ALA A 7 1.02 11.20 30.26
CA ALA A 7 1.57 11.17 28.92
C ALA A 7 2.68 12.23 28.82
N PRO A 8 3.83 11.92 28.20
CA PRO A 8 4.90 12.90 28.07
C PRO A 8 4.39 14.16 27.34
N PRO A 9 4.87 15.35 27.72
CA PRO A 9 4.44 16.60 27.10
C PRO A 9 4.74 16.56 25.61
N ARG A 10 3.76 16.93 24.79
CA ARG A 10 3.93 16.94 23.34
C ARG A 10 4.85 18.09 22.93
N VAL A 11 6.01 17.78 22.36
CA VAL A 11 7.01 18.77 21.96
C VAL A 11 6.80 19.12 20.49
N ARG A 12 6.60 20.42 20.19
CA ARG A 12 6.56 20.93 18.82
C ARG A 12 7.98 21.06 18.27
N VAL A 13 8.23 20.55 17.07
CA VAL A 13 9.52 20.72 16.38
C VAL A 13 9.42 21.89 15.40
N ASN A 14 10.23 22.94 15.63
CA ASN A 14 10.38 24.05 14.70
C ASN A 14 11.41 23.72 13.61
N GLY A 15 11.08 24.00 12.35
CA GLY A 15 12.04 24.16 11.26
C GLY A 15 12.48 22.88 10.54
N TRP A 16 11.83 22.58 9.40
CA TRP A 16 12.35 21.82 8.26
C TRP A 16 12.34 20.28 8.33
N SER A 17 12.88 19.63 9.38
CA SER A 17 12.83 18.15 9.46
C SER A 17 11.44 17.57 9.81
N CYS A 18 10.57 18.40 10.39
CA CYS A 18 9.22 18.06 10.84
C CYS A 18 8.24 18.02 9.65
N PHE A 19 8.24 19.08 8.83
CA PHE A 19 7.39 19.20 7.65
C PHE A 19 7.63 18.04 6.66
N ASP A 20 8.89 17.65 6.48
CA ASP A 20 9.28 16.55 5.60
C ASP A 20 8.59 15.23 5.96
N ALA A 21 8.54 14.84 7.25
CA ALA A 21 7.99 13.53 7.63
C ALA A 21 6.45 13.44 7.48
N HIS A 22 5.71 14.50 7.83
CA HIS A 22 4.26 14.52 7.69
C HIS A 22 3.84 14.58 6.21
N HIS A 23 4.50 15.43 5.41
CA HIS A 23 4.24 15.51 3.97
C HIS A 23 4.67 14.24 3.24
N ALA A 24 5.79 13.60 3.65
CA ALA A 24 6.21 12.32 3.09
C ALA A 24 5.23 11.19 3.40
N ALA A 25 4.64 11.16 4.61
CA ALA A 25 3.61 10.17 4.95
C ALA A 25 2.31 10.40 4.15
N LEU A 26 1.92 11.67 3.93
CA LEU A 26 0.77 12.01 3.09
C LEU A 26 1.01 11.67 1.62
N SER A 27 2.20 11.97 1.08
CA SER A 27 2.54 11.59 -0.30
C SER A 27 2.58 10.08 -0.49
N ALA A 28 3.07 9.34 0.51
CA ALA A 28 3.02 7.88 0.51
C ALA A 28 1.58 7.35 0.47
N ALA A 29 0.69 7.90 1.31
CA ALA A 29 -0.72 7.53 1.31
C ALA A 29 -1.40 7.82 -0.05
N THR A 30 -1.15 9.00 -0.62
CA THR A 30 -1.67 9.36 -1.95
C THR A 30 -1.14 8.45 -3.04
N PHE A 31 0.17 8.16 -3.05
CA PHE A 31 0.77 7.25 -4.02
C PHE A 31 0.19 5.84 -3.93
N THR A 32 0.04 5.29 -2.72
CA THR A 32 -0.58 3.97 -2.53
C THR A 32 -2.02 3.96 -3.02
N LEU A 33 -2.80 5.02 -2.77
CA LEU A 33 -4.18 5.12 -3.26
C LEU A 33 -4.24 5.14 -4.79
N CYS A 34 -3.44 5.99 -5.42
CA CYS A 34 -3.39 6.12 -6.88
C CYS A 34 -2.90 4.83 -7.55
N SER A 35 -1.82 4.24 -7.04
CA SER A 35 -1.26 3.02 -7.60
C SER A 35 -2.23 1.83 -7.45
N SER A 36 -2.92 1.70 -6.32
CA SER A 36 -3.93 0.65 -6.15
C SER A 36 -5.15 0.86 -7.04
N ALA A 37 -5.59 2.10 -7.29
CA ALA A 37 -6.67 2.37 -8.26
C ALA A 37 -6.26 1.96 -9.69
N VAL A 38 -5.04 2.30 -10.11
CA VAL A 38 -4.49 1.87 -11.41
C VAL A 38 -4.43 0.34 -11.50
N MET A 39 -3.98 -0.33 -10.44
CA MET A 39 -3.89 -1.79 -10.42
C MET A 39 -5.26 -2.45 -10.56
N VAL A 40 -6.27 -1.95 -9.86
CA VAL A 40 -7.65 -2.46 -10.01
C VAL A 40 -8.10 -2.34 -11.47
N LEU A 41 -7.89 -1.19 -12.13
CA LEU A 41 -8.26 -0.99 -13.53
C LEU A 41 -7.52 -1.96 -14.47
N VAL A 42 -6.21 -2.10 -14.31
CA VAL A 42 -5.38 -2.98 -15.14
C VAL A 42 -5.79 -4.45 -14.98
N TYR A 43 -6.01 -4.92 -13.75
CA TYR A 43 -6.41 -6.31 -13.51
C TYR A 43 -7.86 -6.60 -13.92
N ILE A 44 -8.78 -5.65 -13.79
CA ILE A 44 -10.14 -5.78 -14.35
C ILE A 44 -10.05 -5.89 -15.88
N TRP A 45 -9.29 -5.00 -16.53
CA TRP A 45 -9.07 -5.05 -17.97
C TRP A 45 -8.53 -6.41 -18.42
N ARG A 46 -7.54 -6.95 -17.68
CA ARG A 46 -6.96 -8.28 -17.93
C ARG A 46 -7.96 -9.41 -17.77
N LEU A 47 -8.81 -9.35 -16.75
CA LEU A 47 -9.87 -10.34 -16.56
C LEU A 47 -10.86 -10.34 -17.73
N VAL A 48 -11.24 -9.15 -18.22
CA VAL A 48 -12.14 -9.01 -19.38
C VAL A 48 -11.49 -9.58 -20.65
N LEU A 49 -10.24 -9.23 -20.94
CA LEU A 49 -9.53 -9.76 -22.11
C LEU A 49 -9.41 -11.29 -22.07
N ASN A 50 -9.05 -11.86 -20.91
CA ASN A 50 -8.94 -13.31 -20.78
C ASN A 50 -10.29 -14.03 -20.87
N ALA A 51 -11.40 -13.36 -20.51
CA ALA A 51 -12.74 -13.92 -20.61
C ALA A 51 -13.27 -13.94 -22.07
N GLN A 52 -12.71 -13.12 -22.96
CA GLN A 52 -13.07 -13.10 -24.38
C GLN A 52 -12.48 -14.30 -25.13
N ASP A 53 -11.25 -14.71 -24.81
CA ASP A 53 -10.54 -15.81 -25.46
C ASP A 53 -10.02 -16.85 -24.43
N PRO A 54 -10.92 -17.61 -23.77
CA PRO A 54 -10.51 -18.57 -22.73
C PRO A 54 -9.67 -19.73 -23.29
N GLU A 55 -9.80 -20.06 -24.57
CA GLU A 55 -9.04 -21.12 -25.24
C GLU A 55 -7.53 -20.85 -25.26
N GLN A 56 -7.10 -19.59 -25.14
CA GLN A 56 -5.67 -19.24 -25.14
C GLN A 56 -4.95 -19.73 -23.87
N LEU A 57 -5.66 -19.85 -22.74
CA LEU A 57 -5.09 -20.29 -21.46
C LEU A 57 -5.38 -21.77 -21.12
N GLN A 58 -6.22 -22.45 -21.91
CA GLN A 58 -6.53 -23.88 -21.77
C GLN A 58 -6.68 -24.34 -20.29
N ASP A 59 -5.95 -25.36 -19.87
CA ASP A 59 -6.03 -25.98 -18.53
C ASP A 59 -5.59 -25.06 -17.39
N VAL A 60 -4.94 -23.93 -17.71
CA VAL A 60 -4.30 -23.04 -16.74
C VAL A 60 -5.15 -21.80 -16.43
N TYR A 61 -6.25 -21.63 -17.18
CA TYR A 61 -7.16 -20.49 -17.08
C TYR A 61 -7.61 -20.19 -15.64
N TYR A 62 -8.10 -21.19 -14.91
CA TYR A 62 -8.58 -21.00 -13.54
C TYR A 62 -7.48 -20.58 -12.56
N GLY A 63 -6.26 -21.09 -12.74
CA GLY A 63 -5.12 -20.70 -11.91
C GLY A 63 -4.75 -19.23 -12.12
N VAL A 64 -4.73 -18.77 -13.37
CA VAL A 64 -4.47 -17.36 -13.69
C VAL A 64 -5.60 -16.47 -13.18
N GLN A 65 -6.87 -16.87 -13.32
CA GLN A 65 -7.99 -16.08 -12.81
C GLN A 65 -7.97 -15.90 -11.29
N ILE A 66 -7.66 -16.96 -10.53
CA ILE A 66 -7.57 -16.87 -9.07
C ILE A 66 -6.46 -15.92 -8.65
N SER A 67 -5.31 -15.95 -9.33
CA SER A 67 -4.20 -15.02 -9.04
C SER A 67 -4.58 -13.55 -9.28
N TYR A 68 -5.39 -13.29 -10.30
CA TYR A 68 -5.87 -11.95 -10.63
C TYR A 68 -6.95 -11.46 -9.68
N MET A 69 -7.88 -12.34 -9.30
CA MET A 69 -8.89 -12.04 -8.27
C MET A 69 -8.25 -11.78 -6.91
N SER A 70 -7.23 -12.56 -6.53
CA SER A 70 -6.47 -12.33 -5.30
C SER A 70 -5.78 -10.97 -5.33
N THR A 71 -5.08 -10.65 -6.42
CA THR A 71 -4.41 -9.35 -6.60
C THR A 71 -5.41 -8.20 -6.51
N LEU A 72 -6.55 -8.31 -7.20
CA LEU A 72 -7.62 -7.31 -7.14
C LEU A 72 -8.17 -7.14 -5.72
N GLY A 73 -8.39 -8.23 -4.99
CA GLY A 73 -8.82 -8.21 -3.59
C GLY A 73 -7.82 -7.50 -2.67
N THR A 74 -6.51 -7.70 -2.88
CA THR A 74 -5.48 -7.00 -2.10
C THR A 74 -5.54 -5.48 -2.32
N HIS A 75 -5.69 -5.03 -3.58
CA HIS A 75 -5.74 -3.61 -3.89
C HIS A 75 -7.02 -2.94 -3.40
N LEU A 76 -8.18 -3.61 -3.47
CA LEU A 76 -9.42 -3.11 -2.85
C LEU A 76 -9.28 -2.95 -1.34
N THR A 77 -8.64 -3.91 -0.67
CA THR A 77 -8.38 -3.84 0.77
C THR A 77 -7.38 -2.73 1.10
N LEU A 78 -6.35 -2.55 0.28
CA LEU A 78 -5.39 -1.45 0.42
C LEU A 78 -6.04 -0.08 0.26
N ILE A 79 -7.00 0.10 -0.65
CA ILE A 79 -7.77 1.35 -0.78
C ILE A 79 -8.52 1.66 0.51
N ALA A 80 -9.21 0.67 1.08
CA ALA A 80 -9.94 0.83 2.34
C ALA A 80 -8.99 1.19 3.50
N LEU A 81 -7.87 0.45 3.64
CA LEU A 81 -6.88 0.71 4.68
C LEU A 81 -6.15 2.04 4.51
N THR A 82 -5.95 2.50 3.27
CA THR A 82 -5.33 3.80 2.99
C THR A 82 -6.26 4.94 3.41
N SER A 83 -7.58 4.77 3.33
CA SER A 83 -8.54 5.72 3.93
C SER A 83 -8.36 5.82 5.46
N PHE A 84 -8.17 4.69 6.15
CA PHE A 84 -7.86 4.70 7.59
C PHE A 84 -6.48 5.33 7.88
N LEU A 85 -5.49 5.14 7.01
CA LEU A 85 -4.19 5.81 7.11
C LEU A 85 -4.34 7.34 7.06
N PHE A 86 -5.12 7.88 6.12
CA PHE A 86 -5.37 9.33 6.06
C PHE A 86 -5.99 9.87 7.34
N ILE A 87 -6.99 9.18 7.88
CA ILE A 87 -7.64 9.55 9.16
C ILE A 87 -6.62 9.43 10.30
N GLY A 88 -5.81 8.37 10.31
CA GLY A 88 -4.78 8.11 11.32
C GLY A 88 -3.68 9.18 11.34
N ILE A 89 -3.25 9.65 10.17
CA ILE A 89 -2.28 10.76 10.02
C ILE A 89 -2.90 12.05 10.58
N ARG A 90 -4.12 12.42 10.15
CA ARG A 90 -4.78 13.66 10.62
C ARG A 90 -5.09 13.66 12.12
N GLN A 91 -5.50 12.52 12.67
CA GLN A 91 -5.80 12.39 14.09
C GLN A 91 -4.55 12.09 14.93
N GLU A 92 -3.39 11.86 14.32
CA GLU A 92 -2.15 11.42 14.95
C GLU A 92 -2.33 10.16 15.81
N ARG A 93 -3.20 9.24 15.36
CA ARG A 93 -3.54 8.02 16.08
C ARG A 93 -2.81 6.83 15.48
N CYS A 94 -1.73 6.41 16.14
CA CYS A 94 -0.93 5.24 15.74
C CYS A 94 -1.74 3.95 15.56
N GLY A 95 -2.83 3.78 16.33
CA GLY A 95 -3.71 2.61 16.23
C GLY A 95 -4.43 2.48 14.88
N LEU A 96 -4.71 3.59 14.19
CA LEU A 96 -5.34 3.61 12.87
C LEU A 96 -4.31 3.43 11.74
N ILE A 97 -3.05 3.80 11.99
CA ILE A 97 -1.94 3.68 11.02
C ILE A 97 -1.40 2.24 10.98
N THR A 98 -1.35 1.57 12.13
CA THR A 98 -0.72 0.24 12.27
C THR A 98 -1.34 -0.84 11.35
N PRO A 99 -2.67 -0.94 11.20
CA PRO A 99 -3.28 -1.91 10.28
C PRO A 99 -2.83 -1.74 8.83
N TRP A 100 -2.67 -0.49 8.38
CA TRP A 100 -2.17 -0.22 7.03
C TRP A 100 -0.72 -0.68 6.86
N VAL A 101 0.16 -0.41 7.84
CA VAL A 101 1.57 -0.85 7.78
C VAL A 101 1.68 -2.37 7.66
N VAL A 102 0.97 -3.11 8.52
CA VAL A 102 1.01 -4.57 8.53
C VAL A 102 0.44 -5.14 7.24
N ALA A 103 -0.72 -4.63 6.80
CA ALA A 103 -1.35 -5.07 5.57
C ALA A 103 -0.52 -4.72 4.33
N ASN A 104 0.14 -3.57 4.28
CA ASN A 104 0.98 -3.17 3.15
C ASN A 104 2.15 -4.15 2.96
N ILE A 105 2.79 -4.58 4.04
CA ILE A 105 3.85 -5.60 4.00
C ILE A 105 3.29 -6.94 3.50
N ALA A 106 2.19 -7.40 4.11
CA ALA A 106 1.58 -8.69 3.76
C ALA A 106 1.08 -8.73 2.32
N PHE A 107 0.41 -7.67 1.87
CA PHE A 107 -0.14 -7.58 0.52
C PHE A 107 0.92 -7.37 -0.55
N ASN A 108 2.02 -6.63 -0.28
CA ASN A 108 3.14 -6.57 -1.23
C ASN A 108 3.76 -7.96 -1.46
N ALA A 109 3.83 -8.80 -0.42
CA ALA A 109 4.30 -10.17 -0.54
C ALA A 109 3.31 -11.05 -1.30
N LEU A 110 2.01 -10.98 -0.96
CA LEU A 110 0.96 -11.74 -1.65
C LEU A 110 0.89 -11.37 -3.14
N GLU A 111 0.97 -10.09 -3.46
CA GLU A 111 0.99 -9.60 -4.84
C GLU A 111 2.22 -10.10 -5.61
N ALA A 112 3.39 -10.20 -4.95
CA ALA A 112 4.58 -10.83 -5.55
C ALA A 112 4.29 -12.28 -5.96
N VAL A 113 3.70 -13.04 -5.04
CA VAL A 113 3.36 -14.45 -5.26
C VAL A 113 2.33 -14.59 -6.36
N CYS A 114 1.26 -13.78 -6.37
CA CYS A 114 0.24 -13.82 -7.42
C CYS A 114 0.81 -13.43 -8.79
N CYS A 115 1.66 -12.40 -8.85
CA CYS A 115 2.33 -11.98 -10.07
C CYS A 115 3.20 -13.11 -10.63
N MET A 116 4.10 -13.67 -9.82
CA MET A 116 4.96 -14.79 -10.22
C MET A 116 4.17 -16.03 -10.60
N TYR A 117 3.15 -16.38 -9.82
CA TYR A 117 2.30 -17.53 -10.09
C TYR A 117 1.61 -17.40 -11.45
N SER A 118 0.94 -16.27 -11.71
CA SER A 118 0.26 -16.02 -12.98
C SER A 118 1.22 -16.07 -14.18
N ASN A 119 2.46 -15.64 -13.98
CA ASN A 119 3.49 -15.60 -15.00
C ASN A 119 4.08 -16.98 -15.29
N ILE A 120 4.37 -17.77 -14.25
CA ILE A 120 4.85 -19.17 -14.40
C ILE A 120 3.80 -20.00 -15.13
N LEU A 121 2.53 -19.83 -14.76
CA LEU A 121 1.41 -20.54 -15.38
C LEU A 121 1.29 -20.23 -16.89
N ARG A 122 1.51 -18.98 -17.28
CA ARG A 122 1.48 -18.58 -18.69
C ARG A 122 2.73 -18.96 -19.46
N ASP A 123 3.89 -18.92 -18.81
CA ASP A 123 5.15 -19.35 -19.43
C ASP A 123 5.10 -20.84 -19.75
N HIS A 124 4.42 -21.65 -18.93
CA HIS A 124 4.17 -23.06 -19.21
C HIS A 124 3.46 -23.29 -20.56
N ILE A 125 2.51 -22.42 -20.92
CA ILE A 125 1.75 -22.51 -22.19
C ILE A 125 2.51 -21.89 -23.35
N ASN A 126 2.98 -20.65 -23.18
CA ASN A 126 3.62 -19.89 -24.26
C ASN A 126 5.05 -20.38 -24.57
N LYS A 127 5.65 -21.20 -23.69
CA LYS A 127 7.03 -21.72 -23.77
C LYS A 127 8.09 -20.63 -23.98
N ARG A 128 7.74 -19.38 -23.68
CA ARG A 128 8.54 -18.16 -23.85
C ARG A 128 8.03 -17.08 -22.91
N PHE A 129 8.98 -16.33 -22.37
CA PHE A 129 8.70 -15.16 -21.57
C PHE A 129 8.30 -13.98 -22.47
N ASP A 130 6.99 -13.78 -22.61
CA ASP A 130 6.42 -12.75 -23.49
C ASP A 130 6.70 -11.33 -22.95
N ALA A 131 6.73 -10.34 -23.84
CA ALA A 131 6.98 -8.93 -23.49
C ALA A 131 5.97 -8.41 -22.46
N MET A 132 4.73 -8.89 -22.53
CA MET A 132 3.68 -8.56 -21.57
C MET A 132 3.98 -9.07 -20.15
N CYS A 133 4.55 -10.28 -20.04
CA CYS A 133 4.96 -10.87 -18.76
C CYS A 133 6.11 -10.06 -18.15
N SER A 134 7.09 -9.69 -18.97
CA SER A 134 8.21 -8.82 -18.55
C SER A 134 7.75 -7.44 -18.09
N ALA A 135 6.78 -6.84 -18.77
CA ALA A 135 6.21 -5.56 -18.37
C ALA A 135 5.46 -5.66 -17.02
N GLU A 136 4.69 -6.74 -16.80
CA GLU A 136 3.94 -6.97 -15.55
C GLU A 136 4.90 -7.09 -14.35
N VAL A 137 5.99 -7.86 -14.48
CA VAL A 137 7.02 -7.99 -13.43
C VAL A 137 7.74 -6.66 -13.19
N SER A 138 8.12 -5.96 -14.26
CA SER A 138 8.85 -4.69 -14.16
C SER A 138 8.02 -3.62 -13.46
N PHE A 139 6.73 -3.52 -13.81
CA PHE A 139 5.79 -2.60 -13.16
C PHE A 139 5.58 -2.95 -11.68
N TYR A 140 5.44 -4.24 -11.36
CA TYR A 140 5.37 -4.70 -9.98
C TYR A 140 6.62 -4.29 -9.18
N LEU A 141 7.82 -4.57 -9.69
CA LEU A 141 9.08 -4.25 -9.01
C LEU A 141 9.23 -2.76 -8.76
N PHE A 142 8.96 -1.93 -9.77
CA PHE A 142 9.00 -0.48 -9.64
C PHE A 142 8.05 0.00 -8.54
N ARG A 143 6.79 -0.41 -8.57
CA ARG A 143 5.80 -0.03 -7.56
C ARG A 143 6.17 -0.54 -6.16
N ALA A 144 6.66 -1.78 -6.05
CA ALA A 144 7.09 -2.36 -4.78
C ALA A 144 8.22 -1.53 -4.15
N THR A 145 9.19 -1.07 -4.94
CA THR A 145 10.26 -0.20 -4.41
C THR A 145 9.74 1.13 -3.88
N ILE A 146 8.81 1.79 -4.58
CA ILE A 146 8.22 3.05 -4.10
C ILE A 146 7.36 2.81 -2.86
N ASN A 147 6.60 1.72 -2.79
CA ASN A 147 5.84 1.36 -1.59
C ASN A 147 6.74 1.13 -0.39
N MET A 148 7.92 0.53 -0.56
CA MET A 148 8.90 0.38 0.52
C MET A 148 9.43 1.72 1.04
N ILE A 149 9.67 2.69 0.15
CA ILE A 149 10.04 4.05 0.52
C ILE A 149 8.87 4.73 1.28
N GLY A 150 7.64 4.56 0.80
CA GLY A 150 6.44 5.08 1.46
C GLY A 150 6.23 4.47 2.86
N LEU A 151 6.43 3.16 3.01
CA LEU A 151 6.38 2.46 4.29
C LEU A 151 7.41 3.02 5.27
N TRP A 152 8.63 3.25 4.82
CA TRP A 152 9.68 3.88 5.62
C TRP A 152 9.28 5.28 6.09
N ALA A 153 8.72 6.10 5.20
CA ALA A 153 8.23 7.44 5.54
C ALA A 153 7.12 7.41 6.60
N VAL A 154 6.13 6.51 6.45
CA VAL A 154 5.04 6.35 7.43
C VAL A 154 5.58 5.83 8.77
N MET A 155 6.53 4.90 8.77
CA MET A 155 7.16 4.40 9.99
C MET A 155 7.96 5.48 10.73
N ARG A 156 8.66 6.36 9.99
CA ARG A 156 9.32 7.54 10.56
C ARG A 156 8.31 8.49 11.20
N PHE A 157 7.17 8.73 10.54
CA PHE A 157 6.08 9.53 11.10
C PHE A 157 5.52 8.92 12.39
N VAL A 158 5.22 7.62 12.41
CA VAL A 158 4.73 6.91 13.63
C VAL A 158 5.76 6.98 14.77
N LYS A 159 7.05 6.85 14.47
CA LYS A 159 8.12 7.00 15.46
C LYS A 159 8.10 8.40 16.07
N ASN A 160 7.94 9.45 15.25
CA ASN A 160 7.87 10.83 15.73
C ASN A 160 6.64 11.07 16.63
N ILE A 161 5.46 10.55 16.25
CA ILE A 161 4.24 10.65 17.09
C ILE A 161 4.44 9.92 18.43
N ARG A 162 5.05 8.73 18.43
CA ARG A 162 5.35 7.98 19.67
C ARG A 162 6.37 8.68 20.56
N ALA A 163 7.28 9.48 20.00
CA ALA A 163 8.21 10.33 20.74
C ALA A 163 7.55 11.57 21.35
N GLY A 164 6.24 11.79 21.12
CA GLY A 164 5.50 12.94 21.63
C GLY A 164 5.55 14.15 20.69
N ILE A 165 6.03 14.03 19.46
CA ILE A 165 6.00 15.12 18.49
C ILE A 165 4.58 15.26 17.95
N THR A 166 4.05 16.49 17.94
CA THR A 166 2.73 16.80 17.37
C THR A 166 2.87 17.85 16.28
N TYR A 167 2.06 17.66 15.24
CA TYR A 167 1.99 18.45 14.01
C TYR A 167 0.69 19.27 13.94
N LYS A 168 -0.16 19.21 14.98
CA LYS A 168 -1.35 20.06 15.09
C LYS A 168 -0.99 21.51 15.41
N ASP A 169 -1.72 22.43 14.78
CA ASP A 169 -1.70 23.85 15.12
C ASP A 169 -2.14 24.07 16.57
N PRO A 170 -1.69 25.14 17.24
CA PRO A 170 -2.13 25.41 18.61
C PRO A 170 -3.63 25.72 18.53
N GLU A 171 -4.44 24.97 19.27
CA GLU A 171 -5.86 25.33 19.44
C GLU A 171 -5.89 26.76 19.97
N ALA A 172 -6.49 27.67 19.20
CA ALA A 172 -6.70 29.04 19.64
C ALA A 172 -7.57 28.95 20.89
N ILE A 173 -6.98 29.26 22.04
CA ILE A 173 -7.73 29.46 23.26
C ILE A 173 -8.52 30.74 23.02
N GLU A 174 -9.79 30.60 22.62
CA GLU A 174 -10.73 31.71 22.66
C GLU A 174 -10.88 32.08 24.15
N LEU A 175 -10.16 33.14 24.53
CA LEU A 175 -10.22 33.80 25.84
C LEU A 175 -11.47 34.67 25.95
#